data_AF-A0A7X7MZA0-F1
#
_entry.id   AF-A0A7X7MZA0-F1
#
_cell.length_a   1.000
_cell.length_b   1.000
_cell.length_c   1.000
_cell.angle_alpha   90.00
_cell.angle_beta   90.00
_cell.angle_gamma   90.00
#
_symmetry.space_group_name_H-M   'P 1'
#
loop_
_entity.id
_entity.type
_entity.pdbx_description
1 polymer ?
#
loop_
_entity_poly.entity_id
_entity_poly.type
_entity_poly.pdbx_seq_one_letter_code
_entity_poly.pdbx_strand_id
1 'polypeptide(L)'
;MNNIDVNVMNSDIIRTFLSNALMDEVESFTENYIRMISEEALKSKIFRQYILLFVYFGVNSFVHEMGYNAEKMELDAGRICTDEIQTVEDLQNRIVYILSAGIELREENAQNRYQNVILTSTRFLQEHFADEDMSLNKVACEVNVSANHFSALFSQEMGQTFIEYLTALRMKKAKELLRCSDKRSGEIALEVGYKDSHYFSFLFRKTQGCTPSEYRNQKETLI
;
A
#
# COMPACT_ATOMS: atom_id res chain seq x y z
N MET A 1 21.59 6.54 45.07
CA MET A 1 20.40 6.45 44.20
C MET A 1 20.84 6.89 42.82
N ASN A 2 21.22 5.94 41.96
CA ASN A 2 21.59 6.25 40.57
C ASN A 2 20.31 6.52 39.79
N ASN A 3 20.27 7.66 39.13
CA ASN A 3 19.14 8.20 38.40
C ASN A 3 18.89 7.26 37.19
N ILE A 4 17.85 6.43 37.26
CA ILE A 4 17.35 5.71 36.08
C ILE A 4 16.87 6.79 35.12
N ASP A 5 17.51 6.94 33.96
CA ASP A 5 17.10 7.94 32.99
C ASP A 5 15.71 7.56 32.44
N VAL A 6 14.69 8.23 32.98
CA VAL A 6 13.27 7.98 32.67
C VAL A 6 13.01 8.14 31.16
N ASN A 7 13.89 8.83 30.44
CA ASN A 7 13.81 9.02 28.99
C ASN A 7 13.96 7.73 28.16
N VAL A 8 14.57 6.66 28.70
CA VAL A 8 14.73 5.40 27.96
C VAL A 8 13.41 4.62 27.84
N MET A 9 12.44 4.92 28.70
CA MET A 9 11.09 4.36 28.68
C MET A 9 10.10 5.31 28.01
N ASN A 10 10.55 6.07 27.00
CA ASN A 10 9.67 6.87 26.16
C ASN A 10 9.17 6.06 24.96
N SER A 11 7.85 5.85 24.88
CA SER A 11 7.20 5.08 23.80
C SER A 11 7.42 5.73 22.43
N ASP A 12 7.66 7.04 22.41
CA ASP A 12 7.93 7.79 21.18
C ASP A 12 9.20 7.31 20.48
N ILE A 13 10.19 6.78 21.20
CA ILE A 13 11.43 6.26 20.61
C ILE A 13 11.11 5.03 19.75
N ILE A 14 10.35 4.08 20.31
CA ILE A 14 9.93 2.85 19.60
C ILE A 14 9.03 3.22 18.41
N ARG A 15 8.06 4.11 18.63
CA ARG A 15 7.15 4.59 17.58
C ARG A 15 7.91 5.27 16.43
N THR A 16 8.81 6.18 16.75
CA THR A 16 9.58 6.96 15.75
C THR A 16 10.47 6.05 14.93
N PHE A 17 11.13 5.09 15.60
CA PHE A 17 11.92 4.06 14.94
C PHE A 17 11.05 3.23 14.01
N LEU A 18 9.99 2.60 14.51
CA LEU A 18 9.09 1.77 13.70
C LEU A 18 8.44 2.52 12.54
N SER A 19 8.23 3.82 12.65
CA SER A 19 7.61 4.60 11.58
C SER A 19 8.46 4.67 10.31
N ASN A 20 9.80 4.62 10.43
CA ASN A 20 10.70 4.89 9.30
C ASN A 20 11.85 3.90 9.13
N ALA A 21 12.13 3.06 10.12
CA ALA A 21 13.30 2.18 10.12
C ALA A 21 13.24 1.09 9.06
N LEU A 22 14.40 0.71 8.54
CA LEU A 22 14.60 -0.46 7.69
C LEU A 22 14.96 -1.69 8.53
N MET A 23 14.76 -2.88 7.97
CA MET A 23 15.02 -4.15 8.67
C MET A 23 16.49 -4.30 9.11
N ASP A 24 17.44 -3.81 8.32
CA ASP A 24 18.88 -3.85 8.61
C ASP A 24 19.32 -2.86 9.71
N GLU A 25 18.45 -1.90 10.09
CA GLU A 25 18.74 -0.95 11.16
C GLU A 25 18.39 -1.48 12.56
N VAL A 26 17.60 -2.57 12.65
CA VAL A 26 17.03 -3.08 13.92
C VAL A 26 18.09 -3.48 14.93
N GLU A 27 19.14 -4.19 14.50
CA GLU A 27 20.22 -4.61 15.40
C GLU A 27 20.96 -3.40 15.97
N SER A 28 21.36 -2.46 15.10
CA SER A 28 22.08 -1.26 15.49
C SER A 28 21.26 -0.35 16.43
N PHE A 29 19.95 -0.25 16.18
CA PHE A 29 19.04 0.48 17.05
C PHE A 29 18.92 -0.18 18.42
N THR A 30 18.77 -1.51 18.47
CA THR A 30 18.64 -2.26 19.71
C THR A 30 19.88 -2.15 20.58
N GLU A 31 21.07 -2.24 19.98
CA GLU A 31 22.34 -2.02 20.68
C GLU A 31 22.40 -0.62 21.31
N ASN A 32 22.06 0.41 20.53
CA ASN A 32 22.07 1.79 21.01
C ASN A 32 21.02 2.01 22.10
N TYR A 33 19.82 1.46 21.94
CA TYR A 33 18.74 1.54 22.92
C TYR A 33 19.16 0.96 24.28
N ILE A 34 19.81 -0.21 24.28
CA ILE A 34 20.29 -0.83 25.51
C ILE A 34 21.47 -0.07 26.12
N ARG A 35 22.36 0.51 25.31
CA ARG A 35 23.47 1.35 25.82
C ARG A 35 22.99 2.61 26.54
N MET A 36 21.76 3.08 26.26
CA MET A 36 21.16 4.18 27.02
C MET A 36 20.74 3.76 28.44
N ILE A 37 20.65 2.46 28.72
CA ILE A 37 20.23 1.91 30.01
C ILE A 37 21.47 1.62 30.86
N SER A 38 21.44 2.05 32.13
CA SER A 38 22.56 1.76 33.05
C SER A 38 22.79 0.25 33.21
N GLU A 39 24.05 -0.18 33.17
CA GLU A 39 24.45 -1.58 33.39
C GLU A 39 23.90 -2.14 34.71
N GLU A 40 23.80 -1.31 35.75
CA GLU A 40 23.34 -1.76 37.07
C GLU A 40 21.85 -2.07 37.10
N ALA A 41 21.04 -1.33 36.33
CA ALA A 41 19.64 -1.65 36.15
C ALA A 41 19.47 -2.94 35.32
N LEU A 42 20.29 -3.13 34.29
CA LEU A 42 20.27 -4.33 33.44
C LEU A 42 20.67 -5.61 34.18
N LYS A 43 21.36 -5.54 35.33
CA LYS A 43 21.60 -6.71 36.20
C LYS A 43 20.30 -7.27 36.80
N SER A 44 19.26 -6.44 36.97
CA SER A 44 17.97 -6.87 37.50
C SER A 44 17.14 -7.61 36.45
N LYS A 45 16.82 -8.87 36.73
CA LYS A 45 15.94 -9.70 35.90
C LYS A 45 14.55 -9.09 35.71
N ILE A 46 13.97 -8.56 36.79
CA ILE A 46 12.66 -7.90 36.75
C ILE A 46 12.71 -6.68 35.83
N PHE A 47 13.81 -5.92 35.87
CA PHE A 47 13.95 -4.73 35.04
C PHE A 47 14.13 -5.10 33.56
N ARG A 48 14.91 -6.14 33.24
CA ARG A 48 14.99 -6.67 31.86
C ARG A 48 13.61 -7.12 31.35
N GLN A 49 12.84 -7.82 32.17
CA GLN A 49 11.47 -8.22 31.81
C GLN A 49 10.57 -7.00 31.59
N TYR A 50 10.68 -5.97 32.42
CA TYR A 50 9.92 -4.74 32.28
C TYR A 50 10.25 -3.99 30.98
N ILE A 51 11.53 -3.89 30.61
CA ILE A 51 11.96 -3.30 29.33
C ILE A 51 11.35 -4.08 28.16
N LEU A 52 11.42 -5.41 28.21
CA LEU A 52 10.85 -6.26 27.16
C LEU A 52 9.34 -6.01 26.98
N LEU A 53 8.60 -6.00 28.09
CA LEU A 53 7.17 -5.73 28.08
C LEU A 53 6.87 -4.33 27.54
N PHE A 54 7.66 -3.33 27.92
CA PHE A 54 7.51 -1.97 27.42
C PHE A 54 7.69 -1.87 25.90
N VAL A 55 8.75 -2.48 25.36
CA VAL A 55 8.98 -2.53 23.91
C VAL A 55 7.83 -3.27 23.23
N TYR A 56 7.44 -4.43 23.75
CA TYR A 56 6.32 -5.22 23.24
C TYR A 56 5.03 -4.41 23.13
N PHE A 57 4.64 -3.70 24.20
CA PHE A 57 3.44 -2.85 24.18
C PHE A 57 3.58 -1.65 23.25
N GLY A 58 4.78 -1.05 23.15
CA GLY A 58 5.06 0.03 22.20
C GLY A 58 4.85 -0.40 20.75
N VAL A 59 5.35 -1.58 20.38
CA VAL A 59 5.16 -2.14 19.04
C VAL A 59 3.71 -2.53 18.80
N ASN A 60 3.03 -3.17 19.77
CA ASN A 60 1.61 -3.50 19.64
C ASN A 60 0.74 -2.26 19.45
N SER A 61 1.00 -1.19 20.23
CA SER A 61 0.30 0.09 20.09
C SER A 61 0.49 0.66 18.69
N PHE A 62 1.73 0.66 18.18
CA PHE A 62 2.03 1.13 16.83
C PHE A 62 1.30 0.32 15.74
N VAL A 63 1.34 -1.01 15.82
CA VAL A 63 0.67 -1.91 14.85
C VAL A 63 -0.85 -1.72 14.88
N HIS A 64 -1.43 -1.56 16.06
CA HIS A 64 -2.87 -1.31 16.21
C HIS A 64 -3.28 0.05 15.62
N GLU A 65 -2.45 1.09 15.78
CA GLU A 65 -2.67 2.39 15.14
C GLU A 65 -2.64 2.32 13.60
N MET A 66 -1.92 1.35 13.03
CA MET A 66 -1.93 1.08 11.58
C MET A 66 -3.18 0.32 11.10
N GLY A 67 -4.10 -0.04 11.99
CA GLY A 67 -5.35 -0.73 11.66
C GLY A 67 -5.24 -2.25 11.55
N TYR A 68 -4.14 -2.86 12.04
CA TYR A 68 -4.06 -4.31 12.17
C TYR A 68 -4.74 -4.79 13.46
N ASN A 69 -5.48 -5.89 13.35
CA ASN A 69 -5.91 -6.65 14.52
C ASN A 69 -4.74 -7.54 14.97
N ALA A 70 -4.26 -7.35 16.19
CA ALA A 70 -2.99 -7.86 16.68
C ALA A 70 -2.95 -9.39 16.92
N GLU A 71 -3.92 -10.16 16.42
CA GLU A 71 -4.06 -11.60 16.73
C GLU A 71 -2.80 -12.43 16.40
N LYS A 72 -2.07 -12.10 15.33
CA LYS A 72 -0.77 -12.75 15.00
C LYS A 72 0.33 -12.43 16.03
N MET A 73 0.36 -11.22 16.54
CA MET A 73 1.37 -10.74 17.50
C MET A 73 1.01 -11.17 18.94
N GLU A 74 -0.30 -11.26 19.25
CA GLU A 74 -0.85 -11.80 20.50
C GLU A 74 -0.55 -13.30 20.67
N LEU A 75 -0.57 -14.09 19.58
CA LEU A 75 -0.18 -15.50 19.62
C LEU A 75 1.30 -15.71 20.03
N ASP A 76 2.18 -14.76 19.71
CA ASP A 76 3.57 -14.76 20.15
C ASP A 76 3.79 -14.12 21.53
N ALA A 77 2.83 -13.34 22.04
CA ALA A 77 2.87 -12.77 23.39
C ALA A 77 3.06 -13.84 24.46
N GLY A 78 2.44 -15.01 24.26
CA GLY A 78 2.63 -16.18 25.12
C GLY A 78 4.10 -16.57 25.22
N ARG A 79 4.82 -16.66 24.09
CA ARG A 79 6.26 -16.99 24.07
C ARG A 79 7.15 -15.85 24.55
N ILE A 80 6.77 -14.60 24.28
CA ILE A 80 7.56 -13.41 24.69
C ILE A 80 7.49 -13.20 26.21
N CYS A 81 6.35 -13.53 26.83
CA CYS A 81 6.11 -13.29 28.25
C CYS A 81 6.40 -14.51 29.16
N THR A 82 6.45 -15.73 28.65
CA THR A 82 6.69 -16.94 29.49
C THR A 82 8.16 -17.21 29.73
N ASP A 83 9.03 -16.84 28.79
CA ASP A 83 10.46 -17.14 28.87
C ASP A 83 11.17 -16.02 29.64
N GLU A 84 11.65 -16.36 30.82
CA GLU A 84 12.35 -15.40 31.68
C GLU A 84 13.68 -14.94 31.06
N ILE A 85 13.87 -13.62 30.94
CA ILE A 85 15.09 -13.02 30.39
C ILE A 85 16.27 -13.11 31.38
N GLN A 86 17.17 -14.06 31.15
CA GLN A 86 18.29 -14.35 32.05
C GLN A 86 19.48 -13.42 31.84
N THR A 87 19.75 -13.04 30.60
CA THR A 87 20.91 -12.23 30.22
C THR A 87 20.50 -10.95 29.47
N VAL A 88 21.45 -10.03 29.30
CA VAL A 88 21.26 -8.85 28.44
C VAL A 88 21.22 -9.25 26.96
N GLU A 89 21.94 -10.30 26.59
CA GLU A 89 21.91 -10.87 25.24
C GLU A 89 20.52 -11.44 24.90
N ASP A 90 19.88 -12.15 25.85
CA ASP A 90 18.50 -12.61 25.69
C ASP A 90 17.55 -11.42 25.46
N LEU A 91 17.73 -10.34 26.22
CA LEU A 91 16.93 -9.11 26.06
C LEU A 91 17.14 -8.50 24.67
N GLN A 92 18.38 -8.39 24.22
CA GLN A 92 18.75 -7.89 22.88
C GLN A 92 18.03 -8.67 21.79
N ASN A 93 18.21 -9.99 21.79
CA ASN A 93 17.64 -10.88 20.79
C ASN A 93 16.11 -10.79 20.76
N ARG A 94 15.48 -10.62 21.93
CA ARG A 94 14.02 -10.50 22.01
C ARG A 94 13.50 -9.14 21.56
N ILE A 95 14.21 -8.05 21.86
CA ILE A 95 13.88 -6.72 21.33
C ILE A 95 14.03 -6.70 19.81
N VAL A 96 15.12 -7.23 19.26
CA VAL A 96 15.32 -7.36 17.81
C VAL A 96 14.15 -8.09 17.18
N TYR A 97 13.78 -9.27 17.70
CA TYR A 97 12.64 -10.04 17.20
C TYR A 97 11.34 -9.22 17.15
N ILE A 98 11.00 -8.55 18.25
CA ILE A 98 9.75 -7.77 18.35
C ILE A 98 9.74 -6.59 17.38
N LEU A 99 10.87 -5.87 17.27
CA LEU A 99 10.99 -4.72 16.37
C LEU A 99 10.95 -5.16 14.90
N SER A 100 11.64 -6.24 14.55
CA SER A 100 11.57 -6.85 13.20
C SER A 100 10.14 -7.23 12.84
N ALA A 101 9.42 -7.91 13.74
CA ALA A 101 8.01 -8.25 13.52
C ALA A 101 7.13 -6.99 13.31
N GLY A 102 7.38 -5.92 14.07
CA GLY A 102 6.68 -4.64 13.88
C GLY A 102 6.95 -3.99 12.52
N ILE A 103 8.19 -4.05 12.04
CA ILE A 103 8.57 -3.54 10.71
C ILE A 103 7.94 -4.39 9.59
N GLU A 104 7.96 -5.72 9.70
CA GLU A 104 7.32 -6.63 8.74
C GLU A 104 5.82 -6.32 8.62
N LEU A 105 5.12 -6.19 9.76
CA LEU A 105 3.69 -5.85 9.75
C LEU A 105 3.42 -4.48 9.14
N ARG A 106 4.30 -3.49 9.36
CA ARG A 106 4.19 -2.18 8.72
C ARG A 106 4.33 -2.27 7.20
N GLU A 107 5.29 -3.07 6.72
CA GLU A 107 5.52 -3.27 5.28
C GLU A 107 4.39 -4.06 4.61
N GLU A 108 3.89 -5.11 5.27
CA GLU A 108 2.68 -5.82 4.85
C GLU A 108 1.47 -4.86 4.79
N ASN A 109 1.33 -3.92 5.74
CA ASN A 109 0.26 -2.91 5.70
C ASN A 109 0.34 -2.09 4.43
N ALA A 110 1.53 -1.57 4.13
CA ALA A 110 1.76 -0.69 2.99
C ALA A 110 1.40 -1.43 1.68
N GLN A 111 1.84 -2.68 1.54
CA GLN A 111 1.50 -3.52 0.39
C GLN A 111 -0.01 -3.80 0.29
N ASN A 112 -0.67 -4.18 1.38
CA ASN A 112 -2.12 -4.41 1.41
C ASN A 112 -2.91 -3.14 1.07
N ARG A 113 -2.46 -1.98 1.57
CA ARG A 113 -3.06 -0.68 1.25
C ARG A 113 -2.89 -0.35 -0.22
N TYR A 114 -1.72 -0.60 -0.80
CA TYR A 114 -1.46 -0.40 -2.22
C TYR A 114 -2.34 -1.28 -3.10
N GLN A 115 -2.47 -2.57 -2.77
CA GLN A 115 -3.39 -3.47 -3.46
C GLN A 115 -4.84 -2.97 -3.38
N ASN A 116 -5.29 -2.52 -2.20
CA ASN A 116 -6.63 -1.96 -2.04
C ASN A 116 -6.85 -0.68 -2.86
N VAL A 117 -5.84 0.19 -2.95
CA VAL A 117 -5.86 1.38 -3.81
C VAL A 117 -6.03 0.99 -5.29
N ILE A 118 -5.28 -0.01 -5.76
CA ILE A 118 -5.40 -0.49 -7.14
C ILE A 118 -6.75 -1.15 -7.41
N LEU A 119 -7.23 -2.02 -6.51
CA LEU A 119 -8.52 -2.68 -6.66
C LEU A 119 -9.69 -1.67 -6.68
N THR A 120 -9.65 -0.69 -5.77
CA THR A 120 -10.71 0.33 -5.68
C THR A 120 -10.68 1.25 -6.90
N SER A 121 -9.49 1.70 -7.31
CA SER A 121 -9.35 2.58 -8.48
C SER A 121 -9.74 1.89 -9.78
N THR A 122 -9.37 0.62 -9.98
CA THR A 122 -9.75 -0.13 -11.19
C THR A 122 -11.24 -0.40 -11.27
N ARG A 123 -11.90 -0.71 -10.15
CA ARG A 123 -13.37 -0.80 -10.06
C ARG A 123 -14.04 0.53 -10.39
N PHE A 124 -13.60 1.60 -9.74
CA PHE A 124 -14.12 2.95 -10.01
C PHE A 124 -13.99 3.33 -11.49
N LEU A 125 -12.83 3.02 -12.10
CA LEU A 125 -12.63 3.24 -13.53
C LEU A 125 -13.55 2.40 -14.41
N GLN A 126 -13.82 1.14 -14.05
CA GLN A 126 -14.75 0.29 -14.81
C GLN A 126 -16.20 0.81 -14.74
N GLU A 127 -16.60 1.42 -13.64
CA GLU A 127 -17.94 1.97 -13.44
C GLU A 127 -18.09 3.35 -14.09
N HIS A 128 -17.01 4.14 -14.13
CA HIS A 128 -17.04 5.55 -14.53
C HIS A 128 -16.18 5.90 -15.77
N PHE A 129 -15.68 4.93 -16.54
CA PHE A 129 -14.81 5.22 -17.70
C PHE A 129 -15.45 6.18 -18.73
N ALA A 130 -16.78 6.20 -18.81
CA ALA A 130 -17.53 7.04 -19.73
C ALA A 130 -17.61 8.52 -19.28
N ASP A 131 -17.21 8.86 -18.05
CA ASP A 131 -17.08 10.26 -17.63
C ASP A 131 -15.99 10.95 -18.46
N GLU A 132 -16.39 11.92 -19.27
CA GLU A 132 -15.53 12.69 -20.15
C GLU A 132 -14.48 13.53 -19.40
N ASP A 133 -14.74 13.87 -18.15
CA ASP A 133 -13.84 14.60 -17.27
C ASP A 133 -13.05 13.65 -16.34
N MET A 134 -13.09 12.33 -16.58
CA MET A 134 -12.31 11.35 -15.84
C MET A 134 -10.83 11.69 -15.94
N SER A 135 -10.17 11.80 -14.78
CA SER A 135 -8.77 12.19 -14.69
C SER A 135 -8.07 11.45 -13.57
N LEU A 136 -6.74 11.42 -13.64
CA LEU A 136 -5.90 10.81 -12.63
C LEU A 136 -6.17 11.43 -11.25
N ASN A 137 -6.36 12.75 -11.19
CA ASN A 137 -6.66 13.46 -9.95
C ASN A 137 -7.99 13.03 -9.33
N LYS A 138 -9.04 12.82 -10.15
CA LYS A 138 -10.35 12.35 -9.63
C LYS A 138 -10.21 10.99 -8.95
N VAL A 139 -9.51 10.05 -9.60
CA VAL A 139 -9.33 8.70 -9.05
C VAL A 139 -8.40 8.69 -7.83
N ALA A 140 -7.35 9.50 -7.85
CA ALA A 140 -6.46 9.66 -6.70
C ALA A 140 -7.20 10.22 -5.47
N CYS A 141 -8.11 11.17 -5.68
CA CYS A 141 -9.00 11.68 -4.61
C CYS A 141 -9.93 10.59 -4.08
N GLU A 142 -10.56 9.79 -4.95
CA GLU A 142 -11.46 8.69 -4.56
C GLU A 142 -10.75 7.66 -3.66
N VAL A 143 -9.49 7.35 -3.97
CA VAL A 143 -8.69 6.39 -3.19
C VAL A 143 -7.81 7.04 -2.11
N ASN A 144 -8.05 8.31 -1.79
CA ASN A 144 -7.38 9.07 -0.72
C ASN A 144 -5.84 9.05 -0.77
N VAL A 145 -5.27 9.29 -1.95
CA VAL A 145 -3.82 9.42 -2.17
C VAL A 145 -3.50 10.62 -3.05
N SER A 146 -2.26 11.10 -3.01
CA SER A 146 -1.84 12.16 -3.93
C SER A 146 -1.76 11.65 -5.36
N ALA A 147 -2.00 12.54 -6.33
CA ALA A 147 -1.93 12.21 -7.76
C ALA A 147 -0.57 11.62 -8.17
N ASN A 148 0.53 12.22 -7.70
CA ASN A 148 1.87 11.73 -8.02
C ASN A 148 2.10 10.31 -7.48
N HIS A 149 1.69 10.05 -6.23
CA HIS A 149 1.82 8.73 -5.61
C HIS A 149 0.95 7.70 -6.34
N PHE A 150 -0.29 8.06 -6.65
CA PHE A 150 -1.19 7.19 -7.41
C PHE A 150 -0.65 6.86 -8.81
N SER A 151 -0.10 7.84 -9.53
CA SER A 151 0.46 7.63 -10.87
C SER A 151 1.60 6.61 -10.87
N ALA A 152 2.55 6.78 -9.94
CA ALA A 152 3.67 5.86 -9.78
C ALA A 152 3.18 4.46 -9.38
N LEU A 153 2.32 4.39 -8.36
CA LEU A 153 1.77 3.13 -7.86
C LEU A 153 0.98 2.38 -8.92
N PHE A 154 0.06 3.06 -9.61
CA PHE A 154 -0.76 2.45 -10.65
C PHE A 154 0.09 1.89 -11.78
N SER A 155 1.09 2.65 -12.24
CA SER A 155 1.96 2.21 -13.34
C SER A 155 2.83 1.01 -12.93
N GLN A 156 3.34 1.01 -11.70
CA GLN A 156 4.12 -0.10 -11.15
C GLN A 156 3.27 -1.38 -11.04
N GLU A 157 2.09 -1.30 -10.44
CA GLU A 157 1.26 -2.46 -10.15
C GLU A 157 0.52 -2.99 -11.38
N MET A 158 0.08 -2.11 -12.29
CA MET A 158 -0.70 -2.49 -13.49
C MET A 158 0.17 -2.74 -14.73
N GLY A 159 1.47 -2.40 -14.68
CA GLY A 159 2.38 -2.47 -15.83
C GLY A 159 2.04 -1.54 -16.98
N GLN A 160 1.11 -0.58 -16.76
CA GLN A 160 0.66 0.40 -17.73
C GLN A 160 0.20 1.66 -17.01
N THR A 161 0.28 2.80 -17.68
CA THR A 161 -0.15 4.07 -17.10
C THR A 161 -1.67 4.13 -16.94
N PHE A 162 -2.13 5.01 -16.04
CA PHE A 162 -3.55 5.33 -15.87
C PHE A 162 -4.26 5.65 -17.20
N ILE A 163 -3.63 6.47 -18.05
CA ILE A 163 -4.22 6.91 -19.32
C ILE A 163 -4.34 5.75 -20.31
N GLU A 164 -3.34 4.86 -20.36
CA GLU A 164 -3.38 3.65 -21.19
C GLU A 164 -4.50 2.72 -20.76
N TYR A 165 -4.63 2.48 -19.45
CA TYR A 165 -5.71 1.64 -18.90
C TYR A 165 -7.11 2.22 -19.19
N LEU A 166 -7.32 3.51 -18.93
CA LEU A 166 -8.59 4.18 -19.24
C LEU A 166 -8.89 4.12 -20.75
N THR A 167 -7.88 4.36 -21.59
CA THR A 167 -8.04 4.24 -23.05
C THR A 167 -8.42 2.82 -23.45
N ALA A 168 -7.79 1.79 -22.87
CA ALA A 168 -8.11 0.40 -23.15
C ALA A 168 -9.56 0.05 -22.77
N LEU A 169 -10.04 0.50 -21.61
CA LEU A 169 -11.45 0.33 -21.19
C LEU A 169 -12.42 0.97 -22.20
N ARG A 170 -12.18 2.23 -22.56
CA ARG A 170 -13.01 2.98 -23.53
C ARG A 170 -13.02 2.30 -24.90
N MET A 171 -11.86 1.88 -25.40
CA MET A 171 -11.73 1.21 -26.69
C MET A 171 -12.37 -0.17 -26.69
N LYS A 172 -12.28 -0.92 -25.58
CA LYS A 172 -13.01 -2.18 -25.42
C LYS A 172 -14.52 -1.95 -25.56
N LYS A 173 -15.07 -0.95 -24.85
CA LYS A 173 -16.50 -0.63 -24.94
C LYS A 173 -16.89 -0.13 -26.33
N ALA A 174 -16.08 0.71 -26.95
CA ALA A 174 -16.34 1.20 -28.31
C ALA A 174 -16.42 0.05 -29.32
N LYS A 175 -15.52 -0.93 -29.23
CA LYS A 175 -15.56 -2.14 -30.08
C LYS A 175 -16.84 -2.95 -29.89
N GLU A 176 -17.32 -3.08 -28.66
CA GLU A 176 -18.60 -3.75 -28.38
C GLU A 176 -19.76 -2.99 -29.03
N LEU A 177 -19.83 -1.67 -28.84
CA LEU A 177 -20.89 -0.83 -29.40
C LEU A 177 -20.88 -0.82 -30.93
N LEU A 178 -19.71 -0.75 -31.56
CA LEU A 178 -19.55 -0.82 -33.02
C LEU A 178 -20.05 -2.15 -33.60
N ARG A 179 -19.95 -3.25 -32.84
CA ARG A 179 -20.40 -4.58 -33.28
C ARG A 179 -21.87 -4.86 -32.96
N CYS A 180 -22.40 -4.27 -31.90
CA CYS A 180 -23.70 -4.63 -31.35
C CYS A 180 -24.78 -3.55 -31.53
N SER A 181 -24.48 -2.42 -32.17
CA SER A 181 -25.44 -1.32 -32.37
C SER A 181 -25.23 -0.60 -33.71
N ASP A 182 -26.26 0.13 -34.15
CA ASP A 182 -26.23 0.98 -35.36
C ASP A 182 -25.85 2.44 -35.08
N LYS A 183 -25.41 2.74 -33.85
CA LYS A 183 -24.99 4.09 -33.44
C LYS A 183 -23.84 4.59 -34.31
N ARG A 184 -23.86 5.88 -34.68
CA ARG A 184 -22.77 6.50 -35.45
C ARG A 184 -21.50 6.58 -34.60
N SER A 185 -20.34 6.54 -35.23
CA SER A 185 -19.04 6.59 -34.53
C SER A 185 -18.88 7.81 -33.61
N GLY A 186 -19.48 8.95 -33.97
CA GLY A 186 -19.50 10.14 -33.11
C GLY A 186 -20.37 9.98 -31.86
N GLU A 187 -21.50 9.27 -31.95
CA GLU A 187 -22.35 8.96 -30.79
C GLU A 187 -21.64 7.98 -29.85
N ILE A 188 -20.97 6.97 -30.42
CA ILE A 188 -20.17 6.01 -29.66
C ILE A 188 -19.00 6.73 -28.95
N ALA A 189 -18.37 7.72 -29.59
CA ALA A 189 -17.30 8.50 -28.99
C ALA A 189 -17.76 9.18 -27.68
N LEU A 190 -18.92 9.85 -27.72
CA LEU A 190 -19.51 10.50 -26.55
C LEU A 190 -19.87 9.47 -25.47
N GLU A 191 -20.48 8.36 -25.85
CA GLU A 191 -20.92 7.31 -24.92
C GLU A 191 -19.77 6.59 -24.19
N VAL A 192 -18.58 6.56 -24.79
CA VAL A 192 -17.38 6.01 -24.14
C VAL A 192 -16.49 7.08 -23.52
N GLY A 193 -16.96 8.34 -23.43
CA GLY A 193 -16.30 9.41 -22.68
C GLY A 193 -15.28 10.23 -23.46
N TYR A 194 -15.41 10.33 -24.79
CA TYR A 194 -14.65 11.29 -25.61
C TYR A 194 -15.53 12.44 -26.10
N LYS A 195 -15.20 13.67 -25.70
CA LYS A 195 -15.82 14.92 -26.19
C LYS A 195 -15.65 15.13 -27.69
N ASP A 196 -14.51 14.71 -28.23
CA ASP A 196 -14.13 14.93 -29.61
C ASP A 196 -14.12 13.61 -30.41
N SER A 197 -15.05 13.51 -31.36
CA SER A 197 -15.19 12.36 -32.26
C SER A 197 -14.01 12.17 -33.23
N HIS A 198 -13.32 13.24 -33.63
CA HIS A 198 -12.10 13.17 -34.44
C HIS A 198 -10.95 12.60 -33.63
N TYR A 199 -10.77 13.07 -32.39
CA TYR A 199 -9.76 12.52 -31.49
C TYR A 199 -10.01 11.04 -31.18
N PHE A 200 -11.26 10.68 -30.88
CA PHE A 200 -11.66 9.27 -30.74
C PHE A 200 -11.29 8.44 -31.96
N SER A 201 -11.63 8.90 -33.17
CA SER A 201 -11.36 8.16 -34.41
C SER A 201 -9.87 7.97 -34.66
N PHE A 202 -9.06 9.00 -34.39
CA PHE A 202 -7.60 8.94 -34.43
C PHE A 202 -7.06 7.90 -33.45
N LEU A 203 -7.51 7.95 -32.19
CA LEU A 203 -7.03 7.05 -31.13
C LEU A 203 -7.49 5.60 -31.35
N PHE A 204 -8.71 5.41 -31.86
CA PHE A 204 -9.22 4.10 -32.26
C PHE A 204 -8.34 3.50 -33.35
N ARG A 205 -8.03 4.27 -34.41
CA ARG A 205 -7.11 3.82 -35.47
C ARG A 205 -5.72 3.50 -34.93
N LYS A 206 -5.19 4.34 -34.05
CA LYS A 206 -3.87 4.11 -33.43
C LYS A 206 -3.82 2.83 -32.60
N THR A 207 -4.89 2.52 -31.87
CA THR A 207 -4.93 1.38 -30.95
C THR A 207 -5.42 0.08 -31.59
N GLN A 208 -6.25 0.14 -32.64
CA GLN A 208 -6.85 -1.03 -33.29
C GLN A 208 -6.35 -1.28 -34.73
N GLY A 209 -5.54 -0.37 -35.29
CA GLY A 209 -4.98 -0.50 -36.64
C GLY A 209 -5.94 -0.15 -37.79
N CYS A 210 -7.21 0.12 -37.50
CA CYS A 210 -8.24 0.48 -38.48
C CYS A 210 -9.20 1.53 -37.92
N THR A 211 -9.93 2.22 -38.79
CA THR A 211 -10.94 3.21 -38.38
C THR A 211 -12.17 2.54 -37.75
N PRO A 212 -12.97 3.27 -36.94
CA PRO A 212 -14.23 2.74 -36.40
C PRO A 212 -15.19 2.20 -37.48
N SER A 213 -15.25 2.87 -38.64
CA SER A 213 -16.10 2.46 -39.77
C SER A 213 -15.59 1.18 -40.43
N GLU A 214 -14.28 1.07 -40.67
CA GLU A 214 -13.65 -0.16 -41.18
C GLU A 214 -13.87 -1.33 -40.22
N TYR A 215 -13.69 -1.11 -38.91
CA TYR A 215 -13.91 -2.12 -37.88
C TYR A 215 -15.34 -2.65 -37.86
N ARG A 216 -16.33 -1.79 -38.11
CA ARG A 216 -17.73 -2.19 -38.25
C ARG A 216 -17.95 -3.04 -39.50
N ASN A 217 -17.43 -2.59 -40.65
CA ASN A 217 -17.62 -3.26 -41.94
C ASN A 217 -16.90 -4.62 -42.02
N GLN A 218 -15.83 -4.82 -41.23
CA GLN A 218 -15.19 -6.15 -41.10
C GLN A 218 -16.14 -7.23 -40.54
N LYS A 219 -17.23 -6.86 -39.85
CA LYS A 219 -18.28 -7.80 -39.42
C LYS A 219 -19.01 -8.42 -40.62
N GLU A 220 -19.06 -7.75 -41.77
CA GLU A 220 -19.81 -8.21 -42.94
C GLU A 220 -19.05 -9.24 -43.79
N THR A 221 -17.74 -9.46 -43.57
CA THR A 221 -16.92 -10.37 -44.40
C THR A 221 -16.71 -11.77 -43.79
N LEU A 222 -17.26 -12.05 -42.61
CA LEU A 222 -17.18 -13.36 -41.94
C LEU A 222 -18.52 -14.12 -42.01
N ILE A 223 -19.12 -14.20 -43.20
CA ILE A 223 -20.30 -15.04 -43.49
C ILE A 223 -19.92 -16.09 -44.53
#